data_AF-A0A345UQV6-F1
#
_entry.id   AF-A0A345UQV6-F1
#
_cell.length_a   1.000
_cell.length_b   1.000
_cell.length_c   1.000
_cell.angle_alpha   90.00
_cell.angle_beta   90.00
_cell.angle_gamma   90.00
#
_symmetry.space_group_name_H-M   'P 1'
#
loop_
_entity.id
_entity.type
_entity.pdbx_description
1 polymer ?
#
loop_
_entity_poly.entity_id
_entity_poly.type
_entity_poly.pdbx_seq_one_letter_code
_entity_poly.pdbx_strand_id
1 'polypeptide(L)'
;MPFEQGFFCCYCGREIDASTSHIEHFRPQEHFEELALEFHNLHASCLRETRPGNPLHCGHKKGNWFDENQHISPTDENCEQRFRYLRTGEIQPKDSDDVPATKMIEVLALDIAYLKNRRQDTIRRLFDDEFVMQVSEEELERLVTAIRNTAIPNQKPFDHIIARYAEQLLGR
;
A
#
# COMPACT_ATOMS: atom_id res chain seq x y z
N MET A 1 13.17 10.85 3.13
CA MET A 1 12.67 9.90 2.10
C MET A 1 12.31 8.52 2.70
N PRO A 2 13.04 7.37 2.62
CA PRO A 2 12.55 6.12 3.25
C PRO A 2 12.32 6.20 4.76
N PHE A 3 13.19 6.92 5.49
CA PHE A 3 13.11 7.06 6.95
C PHE A 3 11.77 7.65 7.42
N GLU A 4 11.28 8.68 6.73
CA GLU A 4 10.01 9.34 7.07
C GLU A 4 8.79 8.48 6.72
N GLN A 5 8.94 7.57 5.74
CA GLN A 5 7.93 6.56 5.39
C GLN A 5 8.06 5.27 6.22
N GLY A 6 8.91 5.26 7.25
CA GLY A 6 9.13 4.07 8.06
C GLY A 6 9.77 2.89 7.34
N PHE A 7 10.55 3.16 6.28
CA PHE A 7 11.19 2.13 5.46
C PHE A 7 10.17 1.26 4.70
N PHE A 8 9.00 1.82 4.37
CA PHE A 8 8.00 1.14 3.55
C PHE A 8 7.76 1.84 2.21
N CYS A 9 7.56 1.03 1.17
CA CYS A 9 7.15 1.52 -0.14
C CYS A 9 5.82 2.25 -0.04
N CYS A 10 5.76 3.49 -0.53
CA CYS A 10 4.56 4.34 -0.45
C CYS A 10 3.30 3.73 -1.07
N TYR A 11 3.43 2.80 -2.03
CA TYR A 11 2.28 2.21 -2.71
C TYR A 11 1.86 0.84 -2.19
N CYS A 12 2.81 -0.06 -1.92
CA CYS A 12 2.48 -1.44 -1.52
C CYS A 12 2.83 -1.77 -0.07
N GLY A 13 3.52 -0.87 0.63
CA GLY A 13 3.90 -1.01 2.05
C GLY A 13 4.80 -2.21 2.37
N ARG A 14 5.52 -2.73 1.37
CA ARG A 14 6.64 -3.65 1.61
C ARG A 14 7.84 -2.89 2.19
N GLU A 15 8.68 -3.60 2.92
CA GLU A 15 9.97 -3.08 3.39
C GLU A 15 10.88 -2.67 2.22
N ILE A 16 11.55 -1.55 2.41
CA ILE A 16 12.54 -0.94 1.54
C ILE A 16 13.63 -0.26 2.36
N ASP A 17 14.80 -0.11 1.76
CA ASP A 17 15.91 0.69 2.27
C ASP A 17 16.49 1.54 1.14
N ALA A 18 17.59 2.25 1.41
CA ALA A 18 18.27 3.06 0.40
C ALA A 18 18.76 2.24 -0.82
N SER A 19 19.04 0.95 -0.67
CA SER A 19 19.53 0.06 -1.73
C SER A 19 18.42 -0.64 -2.52
N THR A 20 17.20 -0.69 -1.99
CA THR A 20 16.06 -1.41 -2.57
C THR A 20 14.92 -0.48 -3.02
N SER A 21 15.06 0.82 -2.79
CA SER A 21 14.13 1.87 -3.24
C SER A 21 14.68 2.81 -4.30
N HIS A 22 13.77 3.47 -5.01
CA HIS A 22 13.99 4.62 -5.85
C HIS A 22 13.13 5.81 -5.39
N ILE A 23 13.51 7.03 -5.82
CA ILE A 23 12.67 8.21 -5.68
C ILE A 23 11.56 8.11 -6.72
N GLU A 24 10.33 8.10 -6.24
CA GLU A 24 9.11 8.17 -7.03
C GLU A 24 8.61 9.61 -7.03
N HIS A 25 8.30 10.11 -8.22
CA HIS A 25 7.56 11.35 -8.39
C HIS A 25 6.07 11.04 -8.49
N PHE A 26 5.27 11.51 -7.53
CA PHE A 26 3.83 11.27 -7.54
C PHE A 26 3.21 11.85 -8.83
N ARG A 27 3.39 13.15 -9.05
CA ARG A 27 3.24 13.82 -10.35
C ARG A 27 4.56 13.71 -11.12
N PRO A 28 4.57 13.07 -12.31
CA PRO A 28 5.78 12.73 -13.04
C PRO A 28 6.48 13.97 -13.60
N GLN A 29 7.81 13.97 -13.57
CA GLN A 29 8.62 15.10 -14.06
C GLN A 29 8.39 15.43 -15.54
N GLU A 30 8.01 14.46 -16.38
CA GLU A 30 7.78 14.67 -17.82
C GLU A 30 6.71 15.74 -18.10
N HIS A 31 5.73 15.88 -17.20
CA HIS A 31 4.60 16.81 -17.38
C HIS A 31 4.47 17.84 -16.25
N PHE A 32 5.28 17.72 -15.20
CA PHE A 32 5.24 18.55 -13.99
C PHE A 32 6.67 18.89 -13.53
N GLU A 33 7.46 19.49 -14.42
CA GLU A 33 8.86 19.83 -14.17
C GLU A 33 9.02 20.75 -12.95
N GLU A 34 8.06 21.65 -12.73
CA GLU A 34 8.02 22.55 -11.58
C GLU A 34 7.90 21.81 -10.24
N LEU A 35 7.43 20.56 -10.24
CA LEU A 35 7.30 19.71 -9.05
C LEU A 35 8.47 18.73 -8.89
N ALA A 36 9.49 18.80 -9.75
CA ALA A 36 10.58 17.82 -9.79
C ALA A 36 11.41 17.74 -8.50
N LEU A 37 11.51 18.85 -7.78
CA LEU A 37 12.26 18.99 -6.52
C LEU A 37 11.36 19.27 -5.32
N GLU A 38 10.04 19.34 -5.54
CA GLU A 38 9.08 19.62 -4.49
C GLU A 38 8.92 18.42 -3.57
N PHE A 39 9.32 18.56 -2.32
CA PHE A 39 9.42 17.45 -1.38
C PHE A 39 8.12 16.66 -1.21
N HIS A 40 6.98 17.36 -1.21
CA HIS A 40 5.66 16.76 -1.09
C HIS A 40 5.27 15.89 -2.30
N ASN A 41 6.00 16.01 -3.42
CA ASN A 41 5.82 15.23 -4.64
C ASN A 41 6.80 14.04 -4.73
N LEU A 42 7.72 13.92 -3.77
CA LEU A 42 8.76 12.89 -3.77
C LEU A 42 8.42 11.81 -2.72
N HIS A 43 8.42 10.55 -3.16
CA HIS A 43 8.20 9.39 -2.30
C HIS A 43 9.28 8.34 -2.50
N ALA A 44 9.40 7.40 -1.56
CA ALA A 44 10.21 6.20 -1.73
C ALA A 44 9.31 5.05 -2.21
N SER A 45 9.63 4.50 -3.38
CA SER A 45 8.96 3.35 -3.98
C SER A 45 9.92 2.17 -4.09
N CYS A 46 9.39 0.94 -4.09
CA CYS A 46 10.20 -0.28 -4.15
C CYS A 46 10.77 -0.54 -5.54
N LEU A 47 11.73 -1.48 -5.61
CA LEU A 47 12.47 -1.87 -6.80
C LEU A 47 13.45 -0.78 -7.24
N ARG A 48 14.64 -0.70 -6.62
CA ARG A 48 15.69 0.24 -7.07
C ARG A 48 16.16 -0.05 -8.50
N GLU A 49 16.44 -1.30 -8.79
CA GLU A 49 16.88 -1.76 -10.09
C GLU A 49 15.86 -2.76 -10.66
N THR A 50 15.56 -2.61 -11.95
CA THR A 50 14.70 -3.53 -12.68
C THR A 50 15.54 -4.38 -13.62
N ARG A 51 15.12 -5.64 -13.82
CA ARG A 51 15.74 -6.55 -14.78
C ARG A 51 14.69 -6.96 -15.81
N PRO A 52 15.06 -7.06 -17.10
CA PRO A 52 14.16 -7.58 -18.13
C PRO A 52 13.57 -8.93 -17.71
N GLY A 53 12.25 -9.07 -17.87
CA GLY A 53 11.50 -10.28 -17.51
C GLY A 53 10.92 -10.31 -16.09
N ASN A 54 11.35 -9.42 -15.18
CA ASN A 54 10.71 -9.30 -13.87
C ASN A 54 9.41 -8.48 -13.95
N PRO A 55 8.31 -8.90 -13.30
CA PRO A 55 7.08 -8.12 -13.28
C PRO A 55 7.30 -6.80 -12.52
N LEU A 56 7.10 -5.68 -13.22
CA LEU A 56 7.11 -4.35 -12.60
C LEU A 56 5.82 -4.12 -11.80
N HIS A 57 5.96 -3.39 -10.69
CA HIS A 57 4.87 -2.89 -9.87
C HIS A 57 5.28 -1.54 -9.23
N CYS A 58 4.34 -0.87 -8.58
CA CYS A 58 4.55 0.43 -7.92
C CYS A 58 5.09 1.48 -8.90
N GLY A 59 6.02 2.36 -8.46
CA GLY A 59 6.50 3.49 -9.25
C GLY A 59 6.99 3.11 -10.65
N HIS A 60 7.77 2.04 -10.79
CA HIS A 60 8.24 1.59 -12.11
C HIS A 60 7.13 1.10 -13.05
N LYS A 61 6.02 0.57 -12.51
CA LYS A 61 4.89 0.17 -13.34
C LYS A 61 4.01 1.36 -13.72
N LYS A 62 3.83 2.31 -12.79
CA LYS A 62 3.14 3.58 -13.04
C LYS A 62 3.86 4.39 -14.12
N GLY A 63 5.19 4.46 -14.06
CA GLY A 63 5.99 5.27 -14.97
C GLY A 63 5.52 6.72 -14.94
N ASN A 64 5.28 7.30 -16.12
CA ASN A 64 4.83 8.68 -16.27
C ASN A 64 3.30 8.82 -16.29
N TRP A 65 2.55 7.76 -15.96
CA TRP A 65 1.10 7.87 -15.87
C TRP A 65 0.70 8.77 -14.69
N PHE A 66 -0.17 9.74 -14.95
CA PHE A 66 -0.82 10.56 -13.95
C PHE A 66 -2.11 11.17 -14.52
N ASP A 67 -3.18 11.16 -13.73
CA ASP A 67 -4.46 11.79 -14.06
C ASP A 67 -5.01 12.49 -12.81
N GLU A 68 -5.21 13.80 -12.86
CA GLU A 68 -5.69 14.60 -11.72
C GLU A 68 -7.05 14.13 -11.18
N ASN A 69 -7.87 13.46 -12.00
CA ASN A 69 -9.20 12.98 -11.60
C ASN A 69 -9.23 11.49 -11.25
N GLN A 70 -8.17 10.73 -11.54
CA GLN A 70 -8.14 9.28 -11.34
C GLN A 70 -6.99 8.79 -10.44
N HIS A 71 -6.30 9.69 -9.76
CA HIS A 71 -5.26 9.32 -8.79
C HIS A 71 -5.79 9.21 -7.36
N ILE A 72 -5.00 8.55 -6.52
CA ILE A 72 -5.13 8.59 -5.06
C ILE A 72 -3.72 8.87 -4.52
N SER A 73 -3.56 9.94 -3.74
CA SER A 73 -2.26 10.22 -3.13
C SER A 73 -1.96 9.21 -2.03
N PRO A 74 -0.76 8.62 -1.96
CA PRO A 74 -0.37 7.75 -0.85
C PRO A 74 -0.26 8.52 0.49
N THR A 75 -0.27 9.84 0.46
CA THR A 75 -0.28 10.71 1.66
C THR A 75 -1.67 11.22 2.05
N ASP A 76 -2.71 10.89 1.29
CA ASP A 76 -4.09 11.20 1.67
C ASP A 76 -4.50 10.32 2.87
N GLU A 77 -5.02 10.93 3.93
CA GLU A 77 -5.47 10.26 5.16
C GLU A 77 -6.53 9.18 4.88
N ASN A 78 -7.31 9.35 3.82
CA ASN A 78 -8.36 8.40 3.42
C ASN A 78 -7.89 7.38 2.38
N CYS A 79 -6.64 7.44 1.92
CA CYS A 79 -6.11 6.56 0.87
C CYS A 79 -6.39 5.08 1.17
N GLU A 80 -5.98 4.61 2.35
CA GLU A 80 -6.14 3.19 2.73
C GLU A 80 -7.60 2.74 2.75
N GLN A 81 -8.51 3.64 3.12
CA GLN A 81 -9.94 3.34 3.27
C GLN A 81 -10.63 3.13 1.92
N ARG A 82 -10.01 3.54 0.81
CA ARG A 82 -10.50 3.31 -0.55
C ARG A 82 -10.21 1.90 -1.05
N PHE A 83 -9.43 1.13 -0.31
CA PHE A 83 -9.07 -0.24 -0.65
C PHE A 83 -9.59 -1.24 0.38
N ARG A 84 -9.77 -2.47 -0.07
CA ARG A 84 -10.08 -3.63 0.77
C ARG A 84 -9.18 -4.80 0.39
N TYR A 85 -8.88 -5.64 1.37
CA TYR A 85 -8.06 -6.83 1.20
C TYR A 85 -8.85 -8.10 1.47
N LEU A 86 -8.60 -9.14 0.68
CA LEU A 86 -9.18 -10.47 0.89
C LEU A 86 -8.17 -11.39 1.59
N ARG A 87 -8.67 -12.47 2.21
CA ARG A 87 -7.80 -13.53 2.79
C ARG A 87 -6.93 -14.24 1.76
N THR A 88 -7.27 -14.13 0.47
CA THR A 88 -6.44 -14.59 -0.65
C THR A 88 -5.25 -13.67 -0.93
N GLY A 89 -5.13 -12.55 -0.22
CA GLY A 89 -4.16 -11.49 -0.45
C GLY A 89 -4.53 -10.56 -1.60
N GLU A 90 -5.73 -10.70 -2.17
CA GLU A 90 -6.20 -9.80 -3.23
C GLU A 90 -6.47 -8.41 -2.69
N ILE A 91 -6.09 -7.39 -3.47
CA ILE A 91 -6.49 -6.00 -3.24
C ILE A 91 -7.60 -5.62 -4.23
N GLN A 92 -8.62 -4.96 -3.72
CA GLN A 92 -9.76 -4.47 -4.49
C GLN A 92 -10.11 -3.05 -4.04
N PRO A 93 -10.78 -2.25 -4.88
CA PRO A 93 -11.39 -1.03 -4.37
C PRO A 93 -12.46 -1.40 -3.33
N LYS A 94 -12.63 -0.57 -2.29
CA LYS A 94 -13.66 -0.79 -1.26
C LYS A 94 -15.05 -0.68 -1.88
N ASP A 95 -15.25 0.30 -2.74
CA ASP A 95 -16.43 0.52 -3.56
C ASP A 95 -16.09 0.20 -5.02
N SER A 96 -16.89 -0.65 -5.69
CA SER A 96 -16.66 -1.01 -7.09
C SER A 96 -16.80 0.16 -8.06
N ASP A 97 -17.53 1.20 -7.67
CA ASP A 97 -17.72 2.42 -8.48
C ASP A 97 -16.60 3.46 -8.23
N ASP A 98 -15.66 3.17 -7.32
CA ASP A 98 -14.46 3.97 -7.09
C ASP A 98 -13.47 3.77 -8.26
N VAL A 99 -13.69 4.56 -9.32
CA VAL A 99 -12.86 4.58 -10.52
C VAL A 99 -11.39 4.88 -10.22
N PRO A 100 -11.02 5.91 -9.40
CA PRO A 100 -9.63 6.14 -9.04
C PRO A 100 -8.97 4.96 -8.32
N ALA A 101 -9.66 4.29 -7.38
CA ALA A 101 -9.09 3.14 -6.67
C ALA A 101 -8.83 1.96 -7.61
N THR A 102 -9.79 1.67 -8.49
CA THR A 102 -9.63 0.68 -9.55
C THR A 102 -8.44 1.02 -10.44
N LYS A 103 -8.31 2.29 -10.84
CA LYS A 103 -7.23 2.75 -11.70
C LYS A 103 -5.86 2.62 -11.03
N MET A 104 -5.76 3.00 -9.75
CA MET A 104 -4.52 2.90 -8.98
C MET A 104 -4.05 1.45 -8.82
N ILE A 105 -4.96 0.49 -8.57
CA ILE A 105 -4.61 -0.94 -8.53
C ILE A 105 -4.02 -1.41 -9.87
N GLU A 106 -4.62 -0.98 -10.99
CA GLU A 106 -4.18 -1.34 -12.34
C GLU A 106 -2.81 -0.76 -12.69
N VAL A 107 -2.66 0.57 -12.59
CA VAL A 107 -1.47 1.30 -13.06
C VAL A 107 -0.25 1.05 -12.19
N LEU A 108 -0.43 0.72 -10.91
CA LEU A 108 0.65 0.30 -10.01
C LEU A 108 0.84 -1.22 -9.99
N ALA A 109 -0.03 -1.98 -10.68
CA ALA A 109 -0.09 -3.44 -10.64
C ALA A 109 -0.07 -3.99 -9.20
N LEU A 110 -0.91 -3.43 -8.32
CA LEU A 110 -0.92 -3.79 -6.90
C LEU A 110 -1.42 -5.22 -6.66
N ASP A 111 -2.16 -5.83 -7.59
CA ASP A 111 -2.71 -7.18 -7.43
C ASP A 111 -1.91 -8.31 -8.13
N ILE A 112 -0.65 -8.07 -8.50
CA ILE A 112 0.20 -9.13 -9.06
C ILE A 112 0.45 -10.26 -8.05
N ALA A 113 0.72 -11.46 -8.57
CA ALA A 113 0.96 -12.66 -7.76
C ALA A 113 2.01 -12.45 -6.65
N TYR A 114 3.09 -11.71 -6.92
CA TYR A 114 4.13 -11.42 -5.91
C TYR A 114 3.58 -10.67 -4.68
N LEU A 115 2.79 -9.62 -4.90
CA LEU A 115 2.22 -8.83 -3.80
C LEU A 115 1.06 -9.58 -3.15
N LYS A 116 0.22 -10.24 -3.95
CA LYS A 116 -0.90 -11.08 -3.49
C LYS A 116 -0.42 -12.16 -2.51
N ASN A 117 0.61 -12.92 -2.86
CA ASN A 117 1.16 -13.97 -2.01
C ASN A 117 1.71 -13.44 -0.68
N ARG A 118 2.35 -12.26 -0.69
CA ARG A 118 2.88 -11.65 0.54
C ARG A 118 1.77 -11.14 1.45
N ARG A 119 0.75 -10.48 0.89
CA ARG A 119 -0.43 -10.07 1.64
C ARG A 119 -1.16 -11.27 2.24
N GLN A 120 -1.33 -12.32 1.44
CA GLN A 120 -1.95 -13.57 1.91
C GLN A 120 -1.20 -14.18 3.09
N ASP A 121 0.13 -14.30 3.00
CA ASP A 121 0.97 -14.83 4.07
C ASP A 121 0.85 -13.97 5.35
N THR A 122 0.92 -12.65 5.22
CA THR A 122 0.75 -11.73 6.36
C THR A 122 -0.64 -11.83 6.99
N ILE A 123 -1.71 -11.81 6.19
CA ILE A 123 -3.10 -11.92 6.68
C ILE A 123 -3.31 -13.28 7.35
N ARG A 124 -2.91 -14.39 6.72
CA ARG A 124 -3.16 -15.74 7.26
C ARG A 124 -2.40 -16.05 8.54
N ARG A 125 -1.24 -15.42 8.77
CA ARG A 125 -0.50 -15.59 10.02
C ARG A 125 -1.21 -15.01 11.24
N LEU A 126 -2.06 -13.99 11.05
CA LEU A 126 -2.77 -13.31 12.13
C LEU A 126 -4.27 -13.64 12.15
N PHE A 127 -4.86 -13.91 10.99
CA PHE A 127 -6.27 -14.20 10.79
C PHE A 127 -6.44 -15.59 10.17
N ASP A 128 -6.00 -16.61 10.90
CA ASP A 128 -6.33 -18.00 10.56
C ASP A 128 -7.83 -18.28 10.77
N ASP A 129 -8.28 -19.47 10.36
CA ASP A 129 -9.70 -19.82 10.39
C ASP A 129 -10.26 -19.83 11.82
N GLU A 130 -9.45 -20.27 12.79
CA GLU A 130 -9.86 -20.35 14.19
C GLU A 130 -10.00 -18.94 14.80
N PHE A 131 -9.01 -18.08 14.58
CA PHE A 131 -9.02 -16.70 15.05
C PHE A 131 -10.22 -15.93 14.48
N VAL A 132 -10.45 -15.99 13.17
CA VAL A 132 -11.56 -15.25 12.54
C VAL A 132 -12.93 -15.70 13.06
N MET A 133 -13.09 -16.97 13.44
CA MET A 133 -14.34 -17.49 13.98
C MET A 133 -14.59 -17.09 15.43
N GLN A 134 -13.54 -16.79 16.19
CA GLN A 134 -13.63 -16.57 17.64
C GLN A 134 -13.39 -15.11 18.05
N VAL A 135 -12.73 -14.32 17.21
CA VAL A 135 -12.33 -12.95 17.53
C VAL A 135 -13.55 -12.06 17.79
N SER A 136 -13.53 -11.38 18.92
CA SER A 136 -14.54 -10.38 19.29
C SER A 136 -14.26 -9.02 18.64
N GLU A 137 -15.29 -8.17 18.54
CA GLU A 137 -15.11 -6.79 18.08
C GLU A 137 -14.10 -6.03 18.95
N GLU A 138 -14.12 -6.24 20.27
CA GLU A 138 -13.19 -5.59 21.20
C GLU A 138 -11.73 -5.99 20.94
N GLU A 139 -11.46 -7.26 20.60
CA GLU A 139 -10.12 -7.73 20.24
C GLU A 139 -9.65 -7.14 18.91
N LEU A 140 -10.54 -7.05 17.92
CA LEU A 140 -10.24 -6.38 16.64
C LEU A 140 -9.94 -4.89 16.84
N GLU A 141 -10.72 -4.18 17.67
CA GLU A 141 -10.48 -2.78 17.99
C GLU A 141 -9.14 -2.56 18.70
N ARG A 142 -8.81 -3.43 19.66
CA ARG A 142 -7.51 -3.40 20.34
C ARG A 142 -6.37 -3.65 19.37
N LEU A 143 -6.52 -4.59 18.44
CA LEU A 143 -5.53 -4.88 17.39
C LEU A 143 -5.32 -3.67 16.47
N VAL A 144 -6.40 -3.09 15.94
CA VAL A 144 -6.35 -1.89 15.09
C VAL A 144 -5.67 -0.75 15.85
N THR A 145 -6.11 -0.48 17.08
CA THR A 145 -5.54 0.59 17.92
C THR A 145 -4.05 0.38 18.17
N ALA A 146 -3.62 -0.86 18.47
CA ALA A 146 -2.21 -1.17 18.69
C ALA A 146 -1.37 -0.92 17.43
N ILE A 147 -1.84 -1.37 16.25
CA ILE A 147 -1.13 -1.18 14.99
C ILE A 147 -1.08 0.30 14.60
N ARG A 148 -2.22 1.00 14.63
CA ARG A 148 -2.30 2.42 14.24
C ARG A 148 -1.48 3.34 15.14
N ASN A 149 -1.29 2.97 16.41
CA ASN A 149 -0.44 3.71 17.36
C ASN A 149 1.02 3.22 17.42
N THR A 150 1.40 2.23 16.60
CA THR A 150 2.77 1.72 16.59
C THR A 150 3.70 2.79 16.01
N ALA A 151 4.69 3.19 16.81
CA ALA A 151 5.70 4.14 16.39
C ALA A 151 6.49 3.62 15.17
N ILE A 152 6.82 4.50 14.24
CA ILE A 152 7.50 4.21 12.97
C ILE A 152 8.62 3.16 13.09
N PRO A 153 9.57 3.23 14.04
CA PRO A 153 10.68 2.26 14.12
C PRO A 153 10.24 0.83 14.46
N ASN A 154 9.03 0.65 14.99
CA ASN A 154 8.48 -0.63 15.43
C ASN A 154 7.41 -1.17 14.47
N GLN A 155 7.03 -0.40 13.45
CA GLN A 155 6.09 -0.84 12.43
C GLN A 155 6.69 -1.99 11.63
N LYS A 156 5.83 -2.88 11.14
CA LYS A 156 6.20 -4.02 10.31
C LYS A 156 5.65 -3.85 8.89
N PRO A 157 6.29 -4.51 7.91
CA PRO A 157 5.77 -4.52 6.55
C PRO A 157 4.33 -5.03 6.51
N PHE A 158 3.48 -4.31 5.78
CA PHE A 158 2.04 -4.61 5.66
C PHE A 158 1.18 -4.44 6.93
N ASP A 159 1.66 -3.76 7.97
CA ASP A 159 0.82 -3.43 9.15
C ASP A 159 -0.47 -2.69 8.77
N HIS A 160 -0.38 -1.74 7.83
CA HIS A 160 -1.56 -1.04 7.27
C HIS A 160 -2.61 -2.00 6.70
N ILE A 161 -2.19 -3.13 6.12
CA ILE A 161 -3.09 -4.16 5.57
C ILE A 161 -3.77 -4.93 6.69
N ILE A 162 -3.04 -5.27 7.76
CA ILE A 162 -3.60 -5.97 8.92
C ILE A 162 -4.63 -5.08 9.62
N ALA A 163 -4.31 -3.80 9.82
CA ALA A 163 -5.24 -2.84 10.40
C ALA A 163 -6.48 -2.68 9.50
N ARG A 164 -6.29 -2.48 8.19
CA ARG A 164 -7.41 -2.35 7.23
C ARG A 164 -8.27 -3.61 7.18
N TYR A 165 -7.66 -4.79 7.19
CA TYR A 165 -8.39 -6.06 7.20
C TYR A 165 -9.21 -6.27 8.48
N ALA A 166 -8.66 -5.90 9.65
CA ALA A 166 -9.43 -5.91 10.90
C ALA A 166 -10.59 -4.90 10.90
N GLU A 167 -10.36 -3.68 10.38
CA GLU A 167 -11.41 -2.67 10.20
C GLU A 167 -12.54 -3.17 9.28
N GLN A 168 -12.21 -3.92 8.22
CA GLN A 168 -13.21 -4.55 7.34
C GLN A 168 -14.08 -5.57 8.09
N LEU A 169 -13.50 -6.36 9.01
CA LEU A 169 -14.25 -7.32 9.84
C LEU A 169 -15.18 -6.61 10.83
N LEU A 170 -14.82 -5.40 11.26
CA LEU A 170 -15.66 -4.51 12.07
C LEU A 170 -16.73 -3.76 11.25
N GLY A 171 -16.79 -3.96 9.93
CA GLY A 171 -17.74 -3.25 9.05
C GLY A 171 -17.38 -1.78 8.79
N ARG A 172 -16.12 -1.39 8.99
CA ARG A 172 -15.62 -0.01 8.80
C ARG A 172 -14.91 0.17 7.47
#